data_AF-A0A2G9PP52-F1
#
_entry.id   AF-A0A2G9PP52-F1
#
_cell.length_a   1.000
_cell.length_b   1.000
_cell.length_c   1.000
_cell.angle_alpha   90.00
_cell.angle_beta   90.00
_cell.angle_gamma   90.00
#
_symmetry.space_group_name_H-M   'P 1'
#
loop_
_entity.id
_entity.type
_entity.pdbx_description
1 polymer ?
#
loop_
_entity_poly.entity_id
_entity_poly.type
_entity_poly.pdbx_seq_one_letter_code
_entity_poly.pdbx_strand_id
1 'polypeptide(L)'
;MSLELLFGPRKIEKKPHLMFFCGLFFSTLAVLLSMKIFPRYASIVIVTFTIIPLVPLMIKLIEDDESVYEKKRWLFRHHFTFKAYTYLFLGLIISFSIWFFFLPTIVSQGIFSEQINTLHDLQGPGAQATFSTRHAKDGCGPDVFDTLKEYVGKDSFSYLCKSQDINNDGMSEGVIYVGSQKNPSLIVTGGDVMPYRSFLRGHILKNNMIINVFIFLTSFIFGAGALFCHCLECFDNRCFHRGSRA
;
A
#
# COMPACT_ATOMS: atom_id res chain seq x y z
N MET A 1 21.79 18.20 12.57
CA MET A 1 22.98 18.90 12.03
C MET A 1 23.85 18.03 11.09
N SER A 2 23.60 16.73 10.89
CA SER A 2 24.49 15.84 10.12
C SER A 2 24.10 15.58 8.67
N LEU A 3 22.81 15.56 8.31
CA LEU A 3 22.38 15.30 6.93
C LEU A 3 22.71 16.43 5.93
N GLU A 4 22.85 17.64 6.46
CA GLU A 4 23.18 18.85 5.70
C GLU A 4 24.59 18.82 5.09
N LEU A 5 25.55 18.17 5.77
CA LEU A 5 26.88 17.97 5.22
C LEU A 5 26.91 16.93 4.09
N LEU A 6 25.99 15.95 4.13
CA LEU A 6 25.99 14.85 3.17
C LEU A 6 25.38 15.26 1.82
N PHE A 7 24.33 16.08 1.86
CA PHE A 7 23.57 16.48 0.69
C PHE A 7 23.43 18.00 0.60
N GLY A 8 24.51 18.65 0.18
CA GLY A 8 24.45 20.07 -0.14
C GLY A 8 23.44 20.34 -1.27
N PRO A 9 22.50 21.28 -1.12
CA PRO A 9 21.48 21.60 -2.14
C PRO A 9 22.07 21.88 -3.52
N ARG A 10 23.17 22.65 -3.60
CA ARG A 10 23.93 22.90 -4.85
C ARG A 10 24.47 21.64 -5.53
N LYS A 11 24.76 20.58 -4.76
CA LYS A 11 25.23 19.30 -5.31
C LYS A 11 24.07 18.50 -5.89
N ILE A 12 22.92 18.54 -5.24
CA ILE A 12 21.67 17.93 -5.71
C ILE A 12 21.21 18.64 -6.99
N GLU A 13 21.36 19.97 -7.07
CA GLU A 13 21.05 20.79 -8.27
C GLU A 13 21.66 20.22 -9.54
N LYS A 14 22.96 19.91 -9.48
CA LYS A 14 23.71 19.39 -10.61
C LYS A 14 23.40 17.92 -10.91
N LYS A 15 22.92 17.16 -9.93
CA LYS A 15 22.77 15.69 -9.99
C LYS A 15 21.50 15.23 -9.26
N PRO A 16 20.29 15.45 -9.82
CA PRO A 16 19.03 15.12 -9.16
C PRO A 16 18.84 13.62 -8.94
N HIS A 17 19.49 12.76 -9.73
CA HIS A 17 19.49 11.31 -9.53
C HIS A 17 20.11 10.87 -8.18
N LEU A 18 20.89 11.74 -7.50
CA LEU A 18 21.34 11.43 -6.14
C LEU A 18 20.17 11.32 -5.17
N MET A 19 19.07 12.05 -5.40
CA MET A 19 17.85 11.95 -4.58
C MET A 19 17.18 10.58 -4.70
N PHE A 20 17.29 9.93 -5.87
CA PHE A 20 16.82 8.57 -6.04
C PHE A 20 17.51 7.61 -5.07
N PHE A 21 18.84 7.67 -4.99
CA PHE A 21 19.60 6.85 -4.05
C PHE A 21 19.34 7.22 -2.59
N CYS A 22 19.10 8.51 -2.28
CA CYS A 22 18.65 8.92 -0.94
C CYS A 22 17.34 8.25 -0.55
N GLY A 23 16.32 8.35 -1.41
CA GLY A 23 15.02 7.73 -1.18
C GLY A 23 15.17 6.23 -0.96
N LEU A 24 15.93 5.56 -1.83
CA LEU A 24 16.20 4.13 -1.72
C LEU A 24 16.88 3.76 -0.40
N PHE A 25 17.91 4.51 -0.01
CA PHE A 25 18.65 4.29 1.23
C PHE A 25 17.79 4.51 2.48
N PHE A 26 17.09 5.64 2.59
CA PHE A 26 16.29 5.95 3.79
C PHE A 26 15.10 5.02 3.97
N SER A 27 14.39 4.67 2.89
CA SER A 27 13.30 3.69 2.97
C SER A 27 13.80 2.29 3.34
N THR A 28 14.95 1.87 2.79
CA THR A 28 15.59 0.60 3.16
C THR A 28 15.95 0.58 4.64
N LEU A 29 16.56 1.65 5.13
CA LEU A 29 16.91 1.79 6.54
C LEU A 29 15.66 1.78 7.43
N ALA A 30 14.59 2.46 7.01
CA ALA A 30 13.32 2.49 7.74
C ALA A 30 12.68 1.10 7.87
N VAL A 31 12.66 0.31 6.79
CA VAL A 31 12.17 -1.09 6.80
C VAL A 31 13.00 -1.96 7.73
N LEU A 32 14.33 -1.87 7.67
CA LEU A 32 15.21 -2.65 8.53
C LEU A 32 15.06 -2.29 10.02
N LEU A 33 14.99 -1.00 10.33
CA LEU A 33 14.86 -0.52 11.70
C LEU A 33 13.49 -0.85 12.29
N SER A 34 12.41 -0.69 11.54
CA SER A 34 11.06 -0.98 12.04
C SER A 34 10.89 -2.46 12.38
N MET A 35 11.42 -3.36 11.55
CA MET A 35 11.41 -4.79 11.78
C MET A 35 12.17 -5.18 13.04
N LYS A 36 13.32 -4.54 13.28
CA LYS A 36 14.18 -4.86 14.41
C LYS A 36 13.68 -4.29 15.73
N ILE A 37 13.13 -3.08 15.72
CA ILE A 37 12.79 -2.35 16.95
C ILE A 37 11.31 -2.51 17.31
N PHE A 38 10.40 -2.45 16.34
CA PHE A 38 8.95 -2.37 16.59
C PHE A 38 8.13 -3.27 15.63
N PRO A 39 8.27 -4.61 15.70
CA PRO A 39 7.62 -5.52 14.76
C PRO A 39 6.08 -5.44 14.78
N ARG A 40 5.47 -5.11 15.92
CA ARG A 40 4.00 -4.97 16.05
C ARG A 40 3.42 -3.69 15.43
N TYR A 41 4.24 -2.65 15.28
CA TYR A 41 3.83 -1.33 14.77
C TYR A 41 4.61 -0.97 13.49
N ALA A 42 5.13 -1.98 12.78
CA ALA A 42 6.09 -1.76 11.71
C ALA A 42 5.53 -0.89 10.58
N SER A 43 4.24 -1.04 10.25
CA SER A 43 3.56 -0.24 9.21
C SER A 43 3.72 1.27 9.44
N ILE A 44 3.23 1.78 10.58
CA ILE A 44 3.29 3.21 10.89
C ILE A 44 4.73 3.69 11.12
N VAL A 45 5.56 2.86 11.79
CA VAL A 45 6.95 3.21 12.11
C VAL A 45 7.79 3.37 10.84
N ILE A 46 7.58 2.55 9.80
CA ILE A 46 8.29 2.68 8.52
C ILE A 46 8.00 4.04 7.87
N VAL A 47 6.73 4.41 7.84
CA VAL A 47 6.30 5.69 7.26
C VAL A 47 6.95 6.84 8.04
N THR A 48 6.88 6.81 9.38
CA THR A 48 7.47 7.83 10.24
C THR A 48 8.99 7.92 10.07
N PHE A 49 9.71 6.81 10.09
CA PHE A 49 11.16 6.78 9.93
C PHE A 49 11.62 7.18 8.52
N THR A 50 10.78 6.99 7.51
CA THR A 50 11.06 7.49 6.16
C THR A 50 10.86 9.00 6.07
N ILE A 51 9.79 9.54 6.67
CA ILE A 51 9.42 10.96 6.55
C ILE A 51 10.34 11.86 7.38
N ILE A 52 10.70 11.46 8.61
CA ILE A 52 11.52 12.27 9.53
C ILE A 52 12.81 12.84 8.88
N PRO A 53 13.67 12.04 8.21
CA PRO A 53 14.86 12.57 7.56
C PRO A 53 14.58 13.29 6.23
N LEU A 54 13.47 12.97 5.56
CA LEU A 54 13.16 13.51 4.23
C LEU A 54 12.50 14.90 4.28
N VAL A 55 11.66 15.18 5.29
CA VAL A 55 11.02 16.49 5.45
C VAL A 55 12.03 17.63 5.56
N PRO A 56 13.01 17.61 6.50
CA PRO A 56 13.98 18.70 6.61
C PRO A 56 14.87 18.80 5.38
N LEU A 57 15.16 17.68 4.69
CA LEU A 57 15.88 17.69 3.43
C LEU A 57 15.10 18.43 2.33
N MET A 58 13.80 18.17 2.23
CA MET A 58 12.91 18.83 1.26
C MET A 58 12.72 20.31 1.56
N ILE A 59 12.53 20.69 2.82
CA ILE A 59 12.42 22.11 3.21
C ILE A 59 13.68 22.87 2.81
N LYS A 60 14.87 22.32 3.10
CA LYS A 60 16.14 22.96 2.70
C LYS A 60 16.30 23.09 1.19
N LEU A 61 15.86 22.08 0.43
CA LEU A 61 15.88 22.16 -1.03
C LEU A 61 14.99 23.29 -1.55
N ILE A 62 13.81 23.48 -0.94
CA ILE A 62 12.89 24.56 -1.30
C ILE A 62 13.50 25.93 -0.91
N GLU A 63 14.03 26.07 0.31
CA GLU A 63 14.65 27.31 0.79
C GLU A 63 15.83 27.75 -0.09
N ASP A 64 16.71 26.82 -0.47
CA ASP A 64 17.84 27.11 -1.34
C ASP A 64 17.37 27.54 -2.74
N ASP A 65 16.36 26.87 -3.30
CA ASP A 65 15.75 27.19 -4.59
C ASP A 65 15.09 28.60 -4.58
N GLU A 66 14.50 29.00 -3.46
CA GLU A 66 13.96 30.35 -3.29
C GLU A 66 15.05 31.43 -3.21
N SER A 67 16.16 31.15 -2.53
CA SER A 67 17.24 32.12 -2.31
C SER A 67 17.98 32.55 -3.59
N VAL A 68 18.01 31.68 -4.61
CA VAL A 68 18.78 31.90 -5.86
C VAL A 68 18.00 32.76 -6.88
N TYR A 69 16.67 32.85 -6.78
CA TYR A 69 15.82 33.29 -7.90
C TYR A 69 14.92 34.52 -7.63
N GLU A 70 15.42 35.55 -6.93
CA GLU A 70 14.69 36.82 -6.75
C GLU A 70 14.32 37.56 -8.07
N LYS A 71 14.89 37.21 -9.24
CA LYS A 71 14.81 38.04 -10.48
C LYS A 71 14.24 37.40 -11.76
N LYS A 72 13.75 36.14 -11.80
CA LYS A 72 13.26 35.49 -13.06
C LYS A 72 11.81 34.97 -13.00
N ARG A 73 11.15 34.88 -14.17
CA ARG A 73 9.75 34.43 -14.38
C ARG A 73 9.36 33.19 -13.56
N TRP A 74 8.16 33.23 -12.96
CA TRP A 74 7.65 32.33 -11.91
C TRP A 74 7.50 30.85 -12.32
N LEU A 75 7.02 30.52 -13.52
CA LEU A 75 6.71 29.14 -13.92
C LEU A 75 7.93 28.23 -14.15
N PHE A 76 9.11 28.77 -14.46
CA PHE A 76 10.34 27.99 -14.62
C PHE A 76 11.18 27.93 -13.33
N ARG A 77 10.69 28.54 -12.25
CA ARG A 77 11.44 28.78 -11.01
C ARG A 77 11.69 27.52 -10.19
N HIS A 78 10.77 26.55 -10.20
CA HIS A 78 10.83 25.37 -9.31
C HIS A 78 11.07 24.05 -10.02
N HIS A 79 11.45 24.08 -11.30
CA HIS A 79 11.64 22.84 -12.07
C HIS A 79 12.71 21.95 -11.44
N PHE A 80 13.75 22.53 -10.82
CA PHE A 80 14.79 21.75 -10.17
C PHE A 80 14.27 21.01 -8.92
N THR A 81 13.67 21.74 -7.98
CA THR A 81 13.08 21.18 -6.75
C THR A 81 12.10 20.06 -7.05
N PHE A 82 11.28 20.27 -8.07
CA PHE A 82 10.35 19.28 -8.57
C PHE A 82 11.05 18.02 -9.10
N LYS A 83 12.10 18.18 -9.93
CA LYS A 83 12.89 17.04 -10.43
C LYS A 83 13.49 16.26 -9.26
N ALA A 84 14.08 16.95 -8.29
CA ALA A 84 14.63 16.33 -7.08
C ALA A 84 13.57 15.53 -6.31
N TYR A 85 12.36 16.09 -6.13
CA TYR A 85 11.23 15.42 -5.49
C TYR A 85 10.78 14.17 -6.25
N THR A 86 10.65 14.24 -7.58
CA THR A 86 10.30 13.08 -8.42
C THR A 86 11.32 11.95 -8.28
N TYR A 87 12.62 12.25 -8.36
CA TYR A 87 13.66 11.23 -8.19
C TYR A 87 13.65 10.63 -6.78
N LEU A 88 13.46 11.45 -5.74
CA LEU A 88 13.32 10.98 -4.37
C LEU A 88 12.17 9.97 -4.23
N PHE A 89 10.99 10.34 -4.71
CA PHE A 89 9.79 9.51 -4.62
C PHE A 89 9.94 8.21 -5.41
N LEU A 90 10.54 8.28 -6.60
CA LEU A 90 10.84 7.08 -7.40
C LEU A 90 11.76 6.11 -6.64
N GLY A 91 12.75 6.63 -5.91
CA GLY A 91 13.62 5.84 -5.04
C GLY A 91 12.87 5.13 -3.92
N LEU A 92 11.90 5.82 -3.31
CA LEU A 92 11.01 5.25 -2.29
C LEU A 92 10.16 4.10 -2.86
N ILE A 93 9.49 4.32 -4.00
CA ILE A 93 8.64 3.28 -4.63
C ILE A 93 9.47 2.03 -4.95
N ILE A 94 10.61 2.20 -5.61
CA ILE A 94 11.44 1.07 -6.05
C ILE A 94 11.96 0.30 -4.84
N SER A 95 12.42 0.99 -3.81
CA SER A 95 12.89 0.38 -2.57
C SER A 95 11.80 -0.43 -1.87
N PHE A 96 10.62 0.15 -1.66
CA PHE A 96 9.51 -0.57 -1.03
C PHE A 96 9.04 -1.76 -1.88
N SER A 97 9.07 -1.64 -3.21
CA SER A 97 8.74 -2.73 -4.12
C SER A 97 9.75 -3.88 -4.03
N ILE A 98 11.04 -3.57 -3.96
CA ILE A 98 12.12 -4.55 -3.74
C ILE A 98 11.89 -5.25 -2.40
N TRP A 99 11.71 -4.49 -1.31
CA TRP A 99 11.51 -5.07 0.01
C TRP A 99 10.25 -5.94 0.09
N PHE A 100 9.15 -5.53 -0.51
CA PHE A 100 7.93 -6.35 -0.60
C PHE A 100 8.19 -7.70 -1.29
N PHE A 101 9.03 -7.74 -2.32
CA PHE A 101 9.36 -8.97 -3.04
C PHE A 101 10.29 -9.90 -2.26
N PHE A 102 11.33 -9.34 -1.62
CA PHE A 102 12.35 -10.09 -0.90
C PHE A 102 11.92 -10.54 0.50
N LEU A 103 10.93 -9.88 1.12
CA LEU A 103 10.45 -10.26 2.44
C LEU A 103 9.66 -11.59 2.42
N PRO A 104 9.79 -12.41 3.49
CA PRO A 104 8.87 -13.51 3.74
C PRO A 104 7.44 -13.01 3.90
N THR A 105 6.46 -13.76 3.39
CA THR A 105 5.04 -13.37 3.37
C THR A 105 4.50 -12.98 4.75
N ILE A 106 4.93 -13.69 5.81
CA ILE A 106 4.52 -13.41 7.19
C ILE A 106 4.98 -12.01 7.64
N VAL A 107 6.21 -11.63 7.28
CA VAL A 107 6.78 -10.33 7.65
C VAL A 107 6.18 -9.22 6.78
N SER A 108 6.03 -9.46 5.47
CA SER A 108 5.43 -8.48 4.57
C SER A 108 3.98 -8.17 4.95
N GLN A 109 3.21 -9.17 5.40
CA GLN A 109 1.83 -8.95 5.86
C GLN A 109 1.77 -8.10 7.13
N GLY A 110 2.73 -8.28 8.06
CA GLY A 110 2.79 -7.45 9.28
C GLY A 110 3.25 -6.01 9.00
N ILE A 111 4.19 -5.83 8.07
CA ILE A 111 4.69 -4.51 7.69
C ILE A 111 3.66 -3.74 6.86
N PHE A 112 3.00 -4.42 5.92
CA PHE A 112 2.10 -3.78 4.97
C PHE A 112 0.61 -4.00 5.32
N SER A 113 0.30 -4.29 6.58
CA SER A 113 -1.04 -4.66 7.03
C SER A 113 -2.07 -3.57 6.72
N GLU A 114 -1.74 -2.31 7.00
CA GLU A 114 -2.64 -1.18 6.78
C GLU A 114 -2.94 -0.97 5.29
N GLN A 115 -1.94 -1.14 4.41
CA GLN A 115 -2.17 -1.03 2.98
C GLN A 115 -3.04 -2.18 2.46
N ILE A 116 -2.83 -3.39 2.97
CA ILE A 116 -3.62 -4.58 2.60
C ILE A 116 -5.07 -4.44 3.09
N ASN A 117 -5.27 -3.99 4.32
CA ASN A 117 -6.60 -3.77 4.90
C ASN A 117 -7.38 -2.73 4.09
N THR A 118 -6.73 -1.61 3.76
CA THR A 118 -7.34 -0.58 2.90
C THR A 118 -7.75 -1.14 1.53
N LEU A 119 -6.92 -2.01 0.93
CA LEU A 119 -7.27 -2.66 -0.33
C LEU A 119 -8.49 -3.58 -0.19
N HIS A 120 -8.61 -4.28 0.93
CA HIS A 120 -9.80 -5.10 1.22
C HIS A 120 -11.04 -4.25 1.42
N ASP A 121 -10.93 -3.11 2.11
CA ASP A 121 -12.06 -2.20 2.32
C ASP A 121 -12.56 -1.59 1.01
N LEU A 122 -11.66 -1.30 0.06
CA LEU A 122 -11.99 -0.76 -1.26
C LEU A 122 -12.67 -1.78 -2.19
N GLN A 123 -12.50 -3.09 -1.96
CA GLN A 123 -13.18 -4.12 -2.75
C GLN A 123 -14.69 -4.23 -2.43
N GLY A 124 -15.16 -3.46 -1.45
CA GLY A 124 -16.56 -3.35 -1.07
C GLY A 124 -17.09 -4.63 -0.40
N PRO A 125 -18.23 -4.53 0.32
CA PRO A 125 -18.86 -5.68 0.97
C PRO A 125 -19.25 -6.83 0.02
N GLY A 126 -19.27 -6.60 -1.29
CA GLY A 126 -19.66 -7.58 -2.30
C GLY A 126 -18.61 -8.64 -2.66
N ALA A 127 -17.34 -8.45 -2.28
CA ALA A 127 -16.26 -9.39 -2.61
C ALA A 127 -15.98 -10.42 -1.49
N GLN A 128 -16.49 -10.19 -0.28
CA GLN A 128 -16.45 -11.14 0.82
C GLN A 128 -17.86 -11.65 1.11
N ALA A 129 -18.45 -12.36 0.16
CA ALA A 129 -19.48 -13.34 0.48
C ALA A 129 -18.82 -14.53 1.22
N THR A 130 -18.26 -14.27 2.39
CA THR A 130 -18.09 -15.31 3.40
C THR A 130 -19.51 -15.65 3.80
N PHE A 131 -20.01 -16.76 3.26
CA PHE A 131 -21.28 -17.36 3.64
C PHE A 131 -21.21 -17.69 5.13
N SER A 132 -21.53 -16.70 5.96
CA SER A 132 -21.69 -16.86 7.40
C SER A 132 -22.95 -17.67 7.60
N THR A 133 -22.80 -18.97 7.79
CA THR A 133 -23.86 -19.88 8.23
C THR A 133 -24.23 -19.58 9.69
N ARG A 134 -24.58 -18.34 10.03
CA ARG A 134 -25.13 -17.99 11.36
C ARG A 134 -26.63 -18.26 11.48
N HIS A 135 -27.28 -18.75 10.42
CA HIS A 135 -28.67 -19.22 10.49
C HIS A 135 -28.84 -20.73 10.32
N ALA A 136 -27.78 -21.54 10.39
CA ALA A 136 -27.89 -23.00 10.35
C ALA A 136 -28.20 -23.63 11.72
N LYS A 137 -28.65 -22.84 12.71
CA LYS A 137 -29.06 -23.37 14.03
C LYS A 137 -30.57 -23.52 14.19
N ASP A 138 -31.36 -22.85 13.37
CA ASP A 138 -32.82 -22.93 13.40
C ASP A 138 -33.32 -23.69 12.18
N GLY A 139 -33.03 -24.99 12.13
CA GLY A 139 -33.63 -25.94 11.20
C GLY A 139 -33.25 -25.75 9.73
N CYS A 140 -32.76 -26.82 9.10
CA CYS A 140 -32.88 -26.96 7.65
C CYS A 140 -34.36 -27.05 7.27
N GLY A 141 -35.04 -25.91 7.19
CA GLY A 141 -36.32 -25.79 6.52
C GLY A 141 -36.12 -26.06 5.02
N PRO A 142 -37.10 -26.70 4.34
CA PRO A 142 -37.00 -27.06 2.92
C PRO A 142 -36.68 -25.87 2.00
N ASP A 143 -36.97 -24.64 2.44
CA ASP A 143 -36.89 -23.42 1.64
C ASP A 143 -35.45 -22.97 1.32
N VAL A 144 -34.48 -23.23 2.21
CA VAL A 144 -33.05 -22.93 1.94
C VAL A 144 -32.48 -23.89 0.89
N PHE A 145 -32.99 -25.12 0.86
CA PHE A 145 -32.56 -26.15 -0.07
C PHE A 145 -33.01 -25.85 -1.50
N ASP A 146 -34.23 -25.32 -1.67
CA ASP A 146 -34.75 -24.93 -2.98
C ASP A 146 -34.04 -23.69 -3.56
N THR A 147 -33.67 -22.75 -2.70
CA THR A 147 -32.90 -21.55 -3.10
C THR A 147 -31.49 -21.92 -3.59
N LEU A 148 -30.83 -22.90 -2.94
CA LEU A 148 -29.51 -23.41 -3.37
C LEU A 148 -29.57 -24.25 -4.65
N LYS A 149 -30.70 -24.92 -4.90
CA LYS A 149 -30.94 -25.73 -6.11
C LYS A 149 -31.01 -24.89 -7.37
N GLU A 150 -31.50 -23.66 -7.26
CA GLU A 150 -31.61 -22.71 -8.36
C GLU A 150 -30.24 -22.15 -8.78
N TYR A 151 -29.33 -21.96 -7.82
CA TYR A 151 -28.01 -21.36 -8.08
C TYR A 151 -26.94 -22.34 -8.61
N VAL A 152 -27.02 -23.64 -8.29
CA VAL A 152 -25.90 -24.58 -8.52
C VAL A 152 -26.17 -25.57 -9.67
N GLY A 153 -27.38 -25.58 -10.23
CA GLY A 153 -27.76 -26.52 -11.29
C GLY A 153 -28.06 -27.92 -10.71
N LYS A 154 -29.18 -28.49 -11.15
CA LYS A 154 -29.81 -29.69 -10.58
C LYS A 154 -28.91 -30.94 -10.49
N ASP A 155 -27.84 -31.01 -11.26
CA ASP A 155 -27.09 -32.26 -11.46
C ASP A 155 -25.98 -32.51 -10.42
N SER A 156 -25.77 -31.60 -9.46
CA SER A 156 -24.63 -31.68 -8.51
C SER A 156 -25.04 -31.93 -7.05
N PHE A 157 -26.33 -32.05 -6.73
CA PHE A 157 -26.83 -31.91 -5.35
C PHE A 157 -27.14 -33.21 -4.58
N SER A 158 -26.80 -34.39 -5.10
CA SER A 158 -27.30 -35.66 -4.54
C SER A 158 -26.59 -36.17 -3.28
N TYR A 159 -25.57 -35.50 -2.73
CA TYR A 159 -24.72 -36.13 -1.69
C TYR A 159 -24.30 -35.25 -0.50
N LEU A 160 -25.05 -34.18 -0.17
CA LEU A 160 -24.62 -33.24 0.89
C LEU A 160 -25.31 -33.38 2.26
N CYS A 161 -26.20 -34.35 2.46
CA CYS A 161 -26.75 -34.63 3.80
C CYS A 161 -26.68 -36.12 4.13
N LYS A 162 -25.51 -36.56 4.57
CA LYS A 162 -25.42 -37.70 5.50
C LYS A 162 -24.93 -37.13 6.82
N SER A 163 -25.88 -36.71 7.66
CA SER A 163 -25.60 -36.26 9.02
C SER A 163 -24.93 -37.41 9.75
N GLN A 164 -23.69 -37.19 10.14
CA GLN A 164 -23.01 -38.03 11.10
C GLN A 164 -23.66 -37.68 12.46
N ASP A 165 -24.41 -38.62 13.03
CA ASP A 165 -24.89 -38.53 14.41
C ASP A 165 -23.68 -38.51 15.33
N ILE A 166 -23.17 -37.31 15.62
CA ILE A 166 -22.11 -37.08 16.60
C ILE A 166 -22.81 -36.89 17.94
N ASN A 167 -22.51 -37.83 18.83
CA ASN A 167 -22.97 -37.86 20.20
C ASN A 167 -22.86 -36.49 20.89
N ASN A 168 -23.92 -36.18 21.64
CA ASN A 168 -23.98 -35.10 22.61
C ASN A 168 -22.80 -35.21 23.58
N ASP A 169 -21.75 -34.43 23.35
CA ASP A 169 -20.91 -33.88 24.42
C ASP A 169 -20.23 -32.61 23.88
N GLY A 170 -20.69 -31.47 24.40
CA GLY A 170 -19.98 -30.19 24.45
C GLY A 170 -19.12 -29.77 23.26
N MET A 171 -19.68 -28.87 22.44
CA MET A 171 -18.96 -27.79 21.77
C MET A 171 -17.86 -28.22 20.78
N SER A 172 -18.26 -28.78 19.65
CA SER A 172 -17.42 -28.91 18.45
C SER A 172 -17.84 -27.91 17.37
N GLU A 173 -16.95 -26.99 16.98
CA GLU A 173 -17.07 -26.20 15.75
C GLU A 173 -16.99 -27.14 14.54
N GLY A 174 -18.14 -27.46 13.93
CA GLY A 174 -18.20 -28.26 12.72
C GLY A 174 -17.75 -27.45 11.50
N VAL A 175 -16.56 -27.74 10.98
CA VAL A 175 -16.10 -27.23 9.67
C VAL A 175 -16.74 -28.10 8.58
N ILE A 176 -17.62 -27.52 7.77
CA ILE A 176 -18.22 -28.19 6.62
C ILE A 176 -17.22 -28.18 5.47
N TYR A 177 -16.71 -29.36 5.09
CA TYR A 177 -15.89 -29.53 3.90
C TYR A 177 -16.79 -29.85 2.70
N VAL A 178 -16.86 -28.96 1.72
CA VAL A 178 -17.54 -29.22 0.45
C VAL A 178 -16.53 -29.82 -0.53
N GLY A 179 -16.50 -31.15 -0.63
CA GLY A 179 -15.73 -31.88 -1.64
C GLY A 179 -16.61 -32.23 -2.84
N SER A 180 -16.21 -31.84 -4.05
CA SER A 180 -16.87 -32.25 -5.30
C SER A 180 -16.33 -33.60 -5.76
N GLN A 181 -17.19 -34.62 -5.83
CA GLN A 181 -16.80 -36.00 -6.14
C GLN A 181 -16.53 -36.29 -7.62
N LYS A 182 -16.74 -35.33 -8.53
CA LYS A 182 -16.59 -35.59 -9.97
C LYS A 182 -15.12 -35.68 -10.45
N ASN A 183 -14.15 -35.45 -9.55
CA ASN A 183 -12.73 -35.76 -9.72
C ASN A 183 -12.13 -36.20 -8.37
N PRO A 184 -12.09 -37.51 -8.04
CA PRO A 184 -11.57 -38.00 -6.77
C PRO A 184 -10.03 -37.92 -6.61
N SER A 185 -9.32 -37.16 -7.45
CA SER A 185 -7.88 -36.94 -7.33
C SER A 185 -7.48 -35.58 -6.75
N LEU A 186 -8.43 -34.68 -6.44
CA LEU A 186 -8.10 -33.46 -5.72
C LEU A 186 -8.24 -33.67 -4.21
N ILE A 187 -7.42 -34.59 -3.69
CA ILE A 187 -7.05 -34.58 -2.28
C ILE A 187 -6.27 -33.26 -2.10
N VAL A 188 -6.92 -32.22 -1.56
CA VAL A 188 -6.22 -31.05 -1.02
C VAL A 188 -5.58 -31.48 0.31
N THR A 189 -4.68 -32.45 0.22
CA THR A 189 -3.66 -32.67 1.24
C THR A 189 -2.77 -31.44 1.19
N GLY A 190 -2.55 -30.82 2.34
CA GLY A 190 -1.59 -29.74 2.55
C GLY A 190 -0.13 -30.20 2.37
N GLY A 191 0.15 -30.88 1.26
CA GLY A 191 1.45 -31.31 0.79
C GLY A 191 1.60 -30.88 -0.67
N ASP A 192 2.58 -30.02 -0.90
CA ASP A 192 3.16 -29.67 -2.21
C ASP A 192 2.22 -29.04 -3.26
N VAL A 193 1.72 -27.85 -2.94
CA VAL A 193 1.25 -26.90 -3.95
C VAL A 193 2.47 -26.34 -4.71
N MET A 194 2.87 -27.03 -5.77
CA MET A 194 3.77 -26.57 -6.84
C MET A 194 3.24 -25.29 -7.55
N PRO A 195 4.00 -24.71 -8.49
CA PRO A 195 4.64 -23.39 -8.43
C PRO A 195 3.70 -22.19 -8.72
N TYR A 196 2.46 -22.17 -8.24
CA TYR A 196 1.52 -21.05 -8.50
C TYR A 196 1.86 -19.76 -7.71
N ARG A 197 2.82 -19.84 -6.77
CA ARG A 197 3.28 -18.70 -5.96
C ARG A 197 3.96 -17.60 -6.76
N SER A 198 4.65 -17.92 -7.86
CA SER A 198 5.30 -16.91 -8.69
C SER A 198 4.29 -16.15 -9.55
N PHE A 199 3.30 -16.86 -10.09
CA PHE A 199 2.26 -16.28 -10.95
C PHE A 199 1.33 -15.32 -10.18
N LEU A 200 0.90 -15.73 -8.98
CA LEU A 200 0.04 -14.89 -8.14
C LEU A 200 0.76 -13.62 -7.66
N ARG A 201 2.07 -13.73 -7.36
CA ARG A 201 2.90 -12.57 -7.01
C ARG A 201 3.00 -11.56 -8.15
N GLY A 202 3.07 -12.01 -9.40
CA GLY A 202 3.11 -11.12 -10.58
C GLY A 202 1.84 -10.28 -10.74
N HIS A 203 0.67 -10.89 -10.60
CA HIS A 203 -0.61 -10.18 -10.69
C HIS A 203 -0.81 -9.18 -9.54
N ILE A 204 -0.48 -9.58 -8.31
CA ILE A 204 -0.53 -8.70 -7.14
C ILE A 204 0.46 -7.53 -7.30
N LEU A 205 1.67 -7.79 -7.81
CA LEU A 205 2.66 -6.75 -8.09
C LEU A 205 2.17 -5.75 -9.13
N LYS A 206 1.58 -6.21 -10.24
CA LYS A 206 1.07 -5.31 -11.28
C LYS A 206 -0.01 -4.37 -10.72
N ASN A 207 -0.93 -4.91 -9.91
CA ASN A 207 -1.97 -4.10 -9.28
C ASN A 207 -1.41 -3.13 -8.24
N ASN A 208 -0.50 -3.58 -7.38
CA ASN A 208 0.15 -2.72 -6.39
C ASN A 208 1.02 -1.63 -7.05
N MET A 209 1.66 -1.93 -8.18
CA MET A 209 2.43 -0.95 -8.93
C MET A 209 1.52 0.10 -9.55
N ILE A 210 0.36 -0.28 -10.11
CA ILE A 210 -0.63 0.66 -10.63
C ILE A 210 -1.15 1.56 -9.51
N ILE A 211 -1.49 1.00 -8.35
CA ILE A 211 -1.94 1.78 -7.18
C ILE A 211 -0.84 2.73 -6.72
N ASN A 212 0.42 2.29 -6.62
CA ASN A 212 1.54 3.14 -6.23
C ASN A 212 1.79 4.26 -7.24
N VAL A 213 1.66 3.98 -8.54
CA VAL A 213 1.74 5.01 -9.60
C VAL A 213 0.58 5.99 -9.50
N PHE A 214 -0.63 5.51 -9.20
CA PHE A 214 -1.79 6.37 -9.00
C PHE A 214 -1.63 7.26 -7.76
N ILE A 215 -1.19 6.70 -6.63
CA ILE A 215 -0.87 7.46 -5.41
C ILE A 215 0.24 8.45 -5.72
N PHE A 216 1.28 8.06 -6.45
CA PHE A 216 2.32 8.99 -6.86
C PHE A 216 1.76 10.16 -7.66
N LEU A 217 0.98 9.89 -8.72
CA LEU A 217 0.36 10.93 -9.54
C LEU A 217 -0.58 11.81 -8.72
N THR A 218 -1.33 11.21 -7.80
CA THR A 218 -2.27 11.92 -6.92
C THR A 218 -1.53 12.78 -5.91
N SER A 219 -0.60 12.24 -5.15
CA SER A 219 0.30 12.99 -4.25
C SER A 219 1.10 14.05 -4.99
N PHE A 220 1.42 13.80 -6.25
CA PHE A 220 2.10 14.76 -7.11
C PHE A 220 1.15 15.90 -7.52
N ILE A 221 -0.07 15.61 -7.98
CA ILE A 221 -1.08 16.62 -8.32
C ILE A 221 -1.48 17.44 -7.09
N PHE A 222 -1.80 16.78 -5.98
CA PHE A 222 -2.27 17.42 -4.75
C PHE A 222 -1.13 18.00 -3.90
N GLY A 223 0.03 17.36 -3.85
CA GLY A 223 1.21 17.83 -3.11
C GLY A 223 1.95 18.96 -3.83
N ALA A 224 2.13 18.86 -5.16
CA ALA A 224 2.61 20.01 -5.94
C ALA A 224 1.54 21.11 -5.98
N GLY A 225 0.25 20.75 -5.97
CA GLY A 225 -0.86 21.70 -5.82
C GLY A 225 -0.82 22.46 -4.50
N ALA A 226 -0.52 21.81 -3.37
CA ALA A 226 -0.37 22.48 -2.08
C ALA A 226 0.86 23.39 -2.05
N LEU A 227 1.99 22.95 -2.61
CA LEU A 227 3.16 23.81 -2.83
C LEU A 227 2.83 25.01 -3.72
N PHE A 228 2.01 24.80 -4.76
CA PHE A 228 1.54 25.86 -5.65
C PHE A 228 0.65 26.87 -4.92
N CYS A 229 -0.30 26.40 -4.10
CA CYS A 229 -1.14 27.27 -3.27
C CYS A 229 -0.31 28.05 -2.25
N HIS A 230 0.62 27.41 -1.55
CA HIS A 230 1.47 28.09 -0.57
C HIS A 230 2.39 29.11 -1.24
N CYS A 231 2.89 28.81 -2.44
CA CYS A 231 3.70 29.74 -3.21
C CYS A 231 2.87 30.92 -3.75
N LEU A 232 1.59 30.72 -4.11
CA LEU A 232 0.66 31.79 -4.48
C LEU A 232 0.34 32.71 -3.29
N GLU A 233 0.12 32.16 -2.10
CA GLU A 233 -0.16 32.92 -0.88
C GLU A 233 1.06 33.73 -0.42
N CYS A 234 2.27 33.18 -0.59
CA CYS A 234 3.52 33.90 -0.34
C CYS A 234 3.78 35.02 -1.38
N PHE A 235 3.29 34.85 -2.61
CA PHE A 235 3.37 35.88 -3.65
C PHE A 235 2.45 37.08 -3.33
N ASP A 236 1.23 36.81 -2.89
CA ASP A 236 0.24 37.87 -2.61
C ASP A 236 0.71 38.78 -1.44
N ASN A 237 1.21 38.18 -0.36
CA ASN A 237 1.72 38.91 0.80
C ASN A 237 2.95 39.80 0.50
N ARG A 238 3.81 39.42 -0.46
CA ARG A 238 4.97 40.23 -0.86
C ARG A 238 4.61 41.37 -1.83
N CYS A 239 3.54 41.23 -2.62
CA CYS A 239 3.02 42.33 -3.45
C CYS A 239 2.37 43.42 -2.58
N PHE A 240 1.65 43.03 -1.52
CA PHE A 240 0.96 43.96 -0.63
C PHE A 240 1.92 44.92 0.10
N HIS A 241 3.08 44.45 0.56
CA HIS A 241 4.05 45.30 1.27
C HIS A 241 4.83 46.28 0.39
N ARG A 242 4.87 46.11 -0.94
CA ARG A 242 5.50 47.08 -1.84
C ARG A 242 4.59 48.27 -2.21
N GLY A 243 3.28 48.16 -2.00
CA GLY A 243 2.32 49.24 -2.30
C GLY A 243 2.21 50.32 -1.21
N SER A 244 2.77 50.09 -0.01
CA SER A 244 2.60 50.98 1.15
C SER A 244 3.83 51.87 1.45
N ARG A 245 4.80 51.94 0.52
CA ARG A 245 5.94 52.88 0.57
C ARG A 245 6.00 53.76 -0.68
N ALA A 246 4.85 54.29 -1.09
CA ALA A 246 4.76 55.37 -2.09
C ALA A 246 4.03 56.55 -1.44
#